data_AF-A0A225VBH6-F1
#
_entry.id   AF-A0A225VBH6-F1
#
_cell.length_a   1.000
_cell.length_b   1.000
_cell.length_c   1.000
_cell.angle_alpha   90.00
_cell.angle_beta   90.00
_cell.angle_gamma   90.00
#
_symmetry.space_group_name_H-M   'P 1'
#
loop_
_entity.id
_entity.type
_entity.pdbx_description
1 polymer ?
#
loop_
_entity_poly.entity_id
_entity_poly.type
_entity_poly.pdbx_seq_one_letter_code
_entity_poly.pdbx_strand_id
1 'polypeptide(L)'
;MVWVLTTLFRLVAWTFTQQVWWVVRMNVGMCFEFIARYQDVLRSPELQQLSGPSYAYALWSVLFTVPVELLAEFDDDYGRYGRMVRSWWLALQTTLGDYVPGLVVRTLHSLRRYYRAYFDASKDTWGRVRADVLGLCWVVALLLSTAFHLPTVIYDLVEFVCCGTLDVAIGAVVMNNCISWV
;
A
#
# COMPACT_ATOMS: atom_id res chain seq x y z
N MET A 1 -13.37 45.66 -52.13
CA MET A 1 -13.62 45.50 -50.68
C MET A 1 -12.86 44.32 -50.05
N VAL A 2 -12.78 43.14 -50.69
CA VAL A 2 -12.06 41.96 -50.17
C VAL A 2 -10.58 42.22 -49.80
N TRP A 3 -9.86 42.99 -50.62
CA TRP A 3 -8.42 43.26 -50.41
C TRP A 3 -8.11 44.13 -49.17
N VAL A 4 -9.04 45.00 -48.78
CA VAL A 4 -8.91 45.82 -47.55
C VAL A 4 -9.16 44.97 -46.31
N LEU A 5 -10.11 44.04 -46.40
CA LEU A 5 -10.42 43.11 -45.32
C LEU A 5 -9.26 42.13 -45.05
N THR A 6 -8.64 41.60 -46.11
CA THR A 6 -7.51 40.67 -45.99
C THR A 6 -6.24 41.32 -45.46
N THR A 7 -5.97 42.58 -45.83
CA THR A 7 -4.80 43.34 -45.33
C THR A 7 -4.93 43.67 -43.85
N LEU A 8 -6.11 44.09 -43.39
CA LEU A 8 -6.40 44.29 -41.97
C LEU A 8 -6.24 42.99 -41.17
N PHE A 9 -6.81 41.89 -41.66
CA PHE A 9 -6.69 40.59 -41.00
C PHE A 9 -5.23 40.14 -40.90
N ARG A 10 -4.44 40.33 -41.97
CA ARG A 10 -3.02 39.97 -41.97
C ARG A 10 -2.21 40.80 -40.98
N LEU A 11 -2.54 42.08 -40.80
CA LEU A 11 -1.87 42.95 -39.84
C LEU A 11 -2.19 42.56 -38.40
N VAL A 12 -3.46 42.26 -38.10
CA VAL A 12 -3.89 41.78 -36.78
C VAL A 12 -3.26 40.42 -36.47
N ALA A 13 -3.26 39.49 -37.44
CA ALA A 13 -2.62 38.18 -37.28
C ALA A 13 -1.11 38.29 -37.04
N TRP A 14 -0.43 39.20 -37.74
CA TRP A 14 1.00 39.43 -37.57
C TRP A 14 1.32 40.01 -36.19
N THR A 15 0.61 41.06 -35.78
CA THR A 15 0.79 41.69 -34.46
C THR A 15 0.48 40.71 -33.33
N PHE A 16 -0.59 39.92 -33.44
CA PHE A 16 -0.91 38.86 -32.49
C PHE A 16 0.20 37.81 -32.41
N THR A 17 0.67 37.31 -33.56
CA THR A 17 1.77 36.32 -33.60
C THR A 17 3.04 36.86 -32.96
N GLN A 18 3.39 38.13 -33.20
CA GLN A 18 4.54 38.79 -32.58
C GLN A 18 4.41 38.88 -31.05
N GLN A 19 3.22 39.23 -30.55
CA GLN A 19 2.95 39.26 -29.10
C GLN A 19 3.03 37.86 -28.48
N VAL A 20 2.42 36.86 -29.11
CA VAL A 20 2.51 35.46 -28.68
C VAL A 20 3.96 35.00 -28.66
N TRP A 21 4.71 35.30 -29.72
CA TRP A 21 6.13 34.95 -29.81
C TRP A 21 6.95 35.60 -28.70
N TRP A 22 6.70 36.88 -28.39
CA TRP A 22 7.37 37.58 -27.30
C TRP A 22 7.11 36.91 -25.95
N VAL A 23 5.86 36.54 -25.65
CA VAL A 23 5.49 35.82 -24.43
C VAL A 23 6.15 34.44 -24.38
N VAL A 24 6.12 33.67 -25.48
CA VAL A 24 6.78 32.36 -25.56
C VAL A 24 8.27 32.49 -25.28
N ARG A 25 8.95 33.44 -25.93
CA ARG A 25 10.38 33.69 -25.74
C ARG A 25 10.70 34.03 -24.28
N MET A 26 9.90 34.89 -23.65
CA MET A 26 10.05 35.23 -22.23
C MET A 26 9.89 34.01 -21.31
N ASN A 27 8.84 33.22 -21.52
CA ASN A 27 8.58 32.04 -20.70
C ASN A 27 9.69 31.00 -20.85
N VAL A 28 10.17 30.80 -22.08
CA VAL A 28 11.29 29.87 -22.35
C VAL A 28 12.56 30.37 -21.67
N GLY A 29 12.89 31.66 -21.77
CA GLY A 29 14.06 32.25 -21.09
C GLY A 29 14.02 32.07 -19.57
N MET A 30 12.88 32.42 -18.97
CA MET A 30 12.65 32.27 -17.53
C MET A 30 12.75 30.80 -17.08
N CYS A 31 12.22 29.86 -17.85
CA CYS A 31 12.35 28.42 -17.58
C CYS A 31 13.82 27.98 -17.61
N PHE A 32 14.61 28.44 -18.57
CA PHE A 32 16.04 28.11 -18.63
C PHE A 32 16.80 28.66 -17.42
N GLU A 33 16.52 29.90 -17.00
CA GLU A 33 17.14 30.49 -15.82
C GLU A 33 16.74 29.77 -14.53
N PHE A 34 15.47 29.38 -14.38
CA PHE A 34 15.05 28.52 -13.27
C PHE A 34 15.83 27.21 -13.25
N ILE A 35 15.91 26.51 -14.39
CA ILE A 35 16.62 25.22 -14.48
C ILE A 35 18.10 25.41 -14.12
N ALA A 36 18.75 26.45 -14.63
CA ALA A 36 20.15 26.76 -14.31
C ALA A 36 20.33 26.99 -12.80
N ARG A 37 19.47 27.82 -12.20
CA ARG A 37 19.53 28.12 -10.76
C ARG A 37 19.26 26.90 -9.90
N TYR A 38 18.32 26.04 -10.30
CA TYR A 38 18.09 24.76 -9.63
C TYR A 38 19.31 23.85 -9.71
N GLN A 39 19.96 23.75 -10.87
CA GLN A 39 21.16 22.94 -11.03
C GLN A 39 22.29 23.42 -10.12
N ASP A 40 22.46 24.73 -9.96
CA ASP A 40 23.46 25.32 -9.06
C ASP A 40 23.16 24.97 -7.60
N VAL A 41 21.90 25.13 -7.16
CA VAL A 41 21.48 24.80 -5.79
C VAL A 41 21.61 23.30 -5.52
N LEU A 42 21.22 22.44 -6.46
CA LEU A 42 21.35 20.98 -6.34
C LEU A 42 22.80 20.50 -6.32
N ARG A 43 23.72 21.24 -6.94
CA ARG A 43 25.17 20.95 -6.90
C ARG A 43 25.84 21.47 -5.62
N SER A 44 25.14 22.25 -4.79
CA SER A 44 25.72 22.78 -3.57
C SER A 44 26.09 21.64 -2.60
N PRO A 45 27.28 21.72 -1.96
CA PRO A 45 27.74 20.69 -1.03
C PRO A 45 26.85 20.60 0.22
N GLU A 46 26.20 21.70 0.62
CA GLU A 46 25.27 21.73 1.76
C GLU A 46 24.04 20.84 1.53
N LEU A 47 23.45 20.88 0.33
CA LEU A 47 22.35 20.01 -0.06
C LEU A 47 22.77 18.55 -0.21
N GLN A 48 24.00 18.30 -0.66
CA GLN A 48 24.50 16.93 -0.82
C GLN A 48 24.86 16.26 0.52
N GLN A 49 25.18 17.04 1.54
CA GLN A 49 25.44 16.52 2.89
C GLN A 49 24.16 16.13 3.63
N LEU A 50 23.02 16.69 3.27
CA LEU A 50 21.72 16.32 3.83
C LEU A 50 21.35 14.89 3.40
N SER A 51 20.96 14.05 4.36
CA SER A 51 20.59 12.65 4.10
C SER A 51 19.15 12.35 4.51
N GLY A 52 18.46 11.56 3.68
CA GLY A 52 17.12 11.03 3.97
C GLY A 52 16.02 12.11 3.98
N PRO A 53 15.21 12.22 5.04
CA PRO A 53 14.02 13.09 5.04
C PRO A 53 14.38 14.58 5.03
N SER A 54 15.52 14.98 5.60
CA SER A 54 15.96 16.38 5.61
C SER A 54 16.32 16.88 4.22
N TYR A 55 16.91 16.03 3.38
CA TYR A 55 17.14 16.31 1.96
C TYR A 55 15.82 16.55 1.21
N ALA A 56 14.81 15.71 1.45
CA ALA A 56 13.51 15.85 0.80
C ALA A 56 12.80 17.17 1.20
N TYR A 57 12.87 17.56 2.47
CA TYR A 57 12.34 18.86 2.92
C TYR A 57 13.12 20.04 2.34
N ALA A 58 14.45 19.95 2.28
CA ALA A 58 15.28 20.99 1.68
C ALA A 58 14.94 21.14 0.18
N LEU A 59 14.85 20.02 -0.56
CA LEU A 59 14.46 20.02 -1.97
C LEU A 59 13.05 20.61 -2.17
N TRP A 60 12.10 20.27 -1.30
CA TRP A 60 10.76 20.83 -1.31
C TRP A 60 10.76 22.34 -1.09
N SER A 61 11.56 22.85 -0.13
CA SER A 61 11.68 24.30 0.10
C SER A 61 12.34 25.02 -1.07
N VAL A 62 13.38 24.43 -1.67
CA VAL A 62 14.11 24.96 -2.81
C VAL A 62 13.20 25.11 -4.03
N LEU A 63 12.30 24.15 -4.27
CA LEU A 63 11.31 24.18 -5.37
C LEU A 63 10.44 25.45 -5.38
N PHE A 64 10.17 26.03 -4.22
CA PHE A 64 9.38 27.26 -4.14
C PHE A 64 10.23 28.51 -3.97
N THR A 65 11.37 28.40 -3.29
CA THR A 65 12.22 29.55 -2.94
C THR A 65 13.02 30.06 -4.14
N VAL A 66 13.65 29.16 -4.91
CA VAL A 66 14.48 29.51 -6.07
C VAL A 66 13.78 30.43 -7.07
N PRO A 67 12.56 30.12 -7.53
CA PRO A 67 11.94 30.95 -8.55
C PRO A 67 11.35 32.25 -8.00
N VAL A 68 11.09 32.36 -6.68
CA VAL A 68 10.74 33.63 -6.03
C VAL A 68 11.96 34.56 -5.95
N GLU A 69 13.13 34.01 -5.59
CA GLU A 69 14.39 34.75 -5.50
C GLU A 69 14.87 35.19 -6.89
N LEU A 70 14.87 34.29 -7.86
CA LEU A 70 15.28 34.60 -9.23
C LEU A 70 14.40 35.71 -9.81
N LEU A 71 13.07 35.64 -9.65
CA LEU A 71 12.18 36.70 -10.12
C LEU A 71 12.32 38.02 -9.35
N ALA A 72 12.94 38.01 -8.17
CA ALA A 72 13.30 39.24 -7.46
C ALA A 72 14.58 39.86 -8.02
N GLU A 73 15.55 39.03 -8.41
CA GLU A 73 16.81 39.46 -9.00
C GLU A 73 16.62 40.03 -10.41
N PHE A 74 15.76 39.41 -11.21
CA PHE A 74 15.46 39.81 -12.59
C PHE A 74 14.20 40.70 -12.70
N ASP A 75 13.85 41.48 -11.66
CA ASP A 75 12.67 42.36 -11.69
C ASP A 75 12.76 43.43 -12.79
N ASP A 76 13.97 43.92 -13.08
CA ASP A 76 14.21 44.89 -14.14
C ASP A 76 14.03 44.29 -15.55
N ASP A 77 14.38 43.01 -15.73
CA ASP A 77 14.34 42.34 -17.05
C ASP A 77 12.94 41.85 -17.42
N TYR A 78 12.19 41.31 -16.46
CA TYR A 78 10.83 40.78 -16.69
C TYR A 78 9.72 41.78 -16.33
N GLY A 79 10.05 42.84 -15.60
CA GLY A 79 9.15 43.93 -15.23
C GLY A 79 7.83 43.44 -14.62
N ARG A 80 6.71 43.98 -15.11
CA ARG A 80 5.37 43.66 -14.58
C ARG A 80 5.01 42.17 -14.70
N TYR A 81 5.47 41.50 -15.75
CA TYR A 81 5.19 40.08 -15.95
C TYR A 81 5.88 39.23 -14.89
N GLY A 82 7.18 39.48 -14.65
CA GLY A 82 7.95 38.80 -13.61
C GLY A 82 7.34 38.96 -12.22
N ARG A 83 6.91 40.18 -11.86
CA ARG A 83 6.20 40.43 -10.59
C ARG A 83 4.90 39.65 -10.45
N MET A 84 4.14 39.53 -11.54
CA MET A 84 2.93 38.71 -11.54
C MET A 84 3.28 37.26 -11.25
N VAL A 85 4.20 36.66 -12.02
CA VAL A 85 4.62 35.26 -11.84
C VAL A 85 5.18 35.03 -10.43
N ARG A 86 5.94 35.99 -9.88
CA ARG A 86 6.46 35.94 -8.51
C ARG A 86 5.34 35.88 -7.48
N SER A 87 4.30 36.70 -7.64
CA SER A 87 3.14 36.67 -6.75
C SER A 87 2.38 35.34 -6.80
N TRP A 88 2.25 34.74 -7.99
CA TRP A 88 1.70 33.39 -8.14
C TRP A 88 2.55 32.36 -7.42
N TRP A 89 3.87 32.47 -7.51
CA TRP A 89 4.76 31.56 -6.81
C TRP A 89 4.73 31.71 -5.30
N LEU A 90 4.66 32.93 -4.78
CA LEU A 90 4.42 33.16 -3.35
C LEU A 90 3.08 32.59 -2.88
N ALA A 91 2.03 32.73 -3.68
CA ALA A 91 0.73 32.13 -3.38
C ALA A 91 0.79 30.59 -3.40
N LEU A 92 1.54 30.00 -4.32
CA LEU A 92 1.75 28.55 -4.38
C LEU A 92 2.65 28.05 -3.26
N GLN A 93 3.67 28.81 -2.86
CA GLN A 93 4.51 28.49 -1.71
C GLN A 93 3.69 28.46 -0.42
N THR A 94 2.82 29.45 -0.20
CA THR A 94 1.96 29.49 0.99
C THR A 94 0.88 28.41 0.98
N THR A 95 0.29 28.12 -0.19
CA THR A 95 -0.76 27.11 -0.29
C THR A 95 -0.22 25.68 -0.29
N LEU A 96 0.82 25.37 -1.07
CA LEU A 96 1.36 24.02 -1.19
C LEU A 96 2.50 23.75 -0.21
N GLY A 97 3.34 24.75 0.07
CA GLY A 97 4.46 24.62 1.00
C GLY A 97 4.00 24.29 2.42
N ASP A 98 2.92 24.91 2.89
CA ASP A 98 2.41 24.69 4.25
C ASP A 98 1.39 23.54 4.32
N TYR A 99 0.50 23.43 3.33
CA TYR A 99 -0.60 22.47 3.40
C TYR A 99 -0.19 21.04 3.08
N VAL A 100 0.67 20.84 2.06
CA VAL A 100 1.01 19.50 1.56
C VAL A 100 1.76 18.67 2.62
N PRO A 101 2.78 19.18 3.32
CA PRO A 101 3.46 18.41 4.37
C PRO A 101 2.50 17.97 5.48
N GLY A 102 1.62 18.88 5.92
CA GLY A 102 0.60 18.57 6.92
C GLY A 102 -0.38 17.50 6.46
N LEU A 103 -0.83 17.58 5.20
CA LEU A 103 -1.73 16.60 4.60
C LEU A 103 -1.07 15.22 4.47
N VAL A 104 0.19 15.16 4.04
CA VAL A 104 0.96 13.92 3.92
C VAL A 104 1.13 13.28 5.29
N VAL A 105 1.52 14.04 6.32
CA VAL A 105 1.67 13.52 7.69
C VAL A 105 0.35 12.96 8.21
N ARG A 106 -0.76 13.68 8.02
CA ARG A 106 -2.10 13.21 8.45
C ARG A 106 -2.52 11.94 7.71
N THR A 107 -2.25 11.86 6.41
CA THR A 107 -2.58 10.71 5.56
C THR A 107 -1.75 9.49 5.94
N LEU A 108 -0.45 9.67 6.20
CA LEU A 108 0.41 8.58 6.68
C LEU A 108 -0.03 8.11 8.06
N HIS A 109 -0.42 9.03 8.95
CA HIS A 109 -0.91 8.67 10.27
C HIS A 109 -2.23 7.87 10.19
N SER A 110 -3.16 8.29 9.33
CA SER A 110 -4.42 7.57 9.13
C SER A 110 -4.21 6.20 8.49
N LEU A 111 -3.36 6.11 7.45
CA LEU A 111 -2.99 4.85 6.82
C LEU A 111 -2.32 3.89 7.81
N ARG A 112 -1.41 4.39 8.65
CA ARG A 112 -0.77 3.56 9.69
C ARG A 112 -1.79 3.02 10.68
N ARG A 113 -2.76 3.83 11.09
CA ARG A 113 -3.84 3.40 12.00
C ARG A 113 -4.74 2.36 11.34
N TYR A 114 -5.14 2.58 10.09
CA TYR A 114 -5.94 1.66 9.31
C TYR A 114 -5.22 0.32 9.13
N TYR A 115 -3.95 0.36 8.72
CA TYR A 115 -3.12 -0.83 8.53
C TYR A 115 -2.98 -1.62 9.83
N ARG A 116 -2.69 -0.94 10.96
CA ARG A 116 -2.62 -1.61 12.26
C ARG A 116 -3.95 -2.30 12.61
N ALA A 117 -5.07 -1.60 12.46
CA ALA A 117 -6.39 -2.17 12.72
C ALA A 117 -6.71 -3.38 11.81
N TYR A 118 -6.35 -3.30 10.53
CA TYR A 118 -6.50 -4.40 9.57
C TYR A 118 -5.68 -5.64 9.98
N PHE A 119 -4.42 -5.44 10.38
CA PHE A 119 -3.56 -6.54 10.83
C PHE A 119 -4.03 -7.14 12.15
N ASP A 120 -4.50 -6.32 13.08
CA ASP A 120 -5.04 -6.80 14.37
C ASP A 120 -6.30 -7.64 14.15
N ALA A 121 -7.22 -7.19 13.28
CA ALA A 121 -8.41 -7.96 12.89
C ALA A 121 -8.06 -9.25 12.14
N SER A 122 -7.06 -9.20 11.26
CA SER A 122 -6.60 -10.38 10.50
C SER A 122 -5.97 -11.42 11.42
N LYS A 123 -5.20 -11.01 12.43
CA LYS A 123 -4.62 -11.91 13.44
C LYS A 123 -5.71 -12.56 14.29
N ASP A 124 -6.73 -11.81 14.74
CA ASP A 124 -7.84 -12.36 15.52
C ASP A 124 -8.60 -13.42 14.70
N THR A 125 -8.91 -13.10 13.44
CA THR A 125 -9.62 -14.02 12.54
C THR A 125 -8.80 -15.29 12.27
N TRP A 126 -7.49 -15.16 12.03
CA TRP A 126 -6.60 -16.30 11.81
C TRP A 126 -6.49 -17.20 13.04
N GLY A 127 -6.47 -16.60 14.25
CA GLY A 127 -6.47 -17.33 15.51
C GLY A 127 -7.71 -18.21 15.67
N ARG A 128 -8.90 -17.66 15.39
CA ARG A 128 -10.17 -18.39 15.43
C ARG A 128 -10.21 -19.53 14.43
N VAL A 129 -9.90 -19.26 13.17
CA VAL A 129 -9.90 -20.29 12.11
C VAL A 129 -8.93 -21.42 12.42
N ARG A 130 -7.74 -21.10 12.93
CA ARG A 130 -6.77 -22.13 13.33
C ARG A 130 -7.30 -23.01 14.47
N ALA A 131 -7.95 -22.42 15.47
CA ALA A 131 -8.54 -23.16 16.58
C ALA A 131 -9.68 -24.07 16.09
N ASP A 132 -10.54 -23.56 15.21
CA ASP A 132 -11.67 -24.32 14.63
C ASP A 132 -11.16 -25.49 13.78
N VAL A 133 -10.16 -25.26 12.93
CA VAL A 133 -9.55 -26.31 12.10
C VAL A 133 -8.90 -27.39 12.96
N LEU A 134 -8.14 -27.00 14.00
CA LEU A 134 -7.55 -27.95 14.93
C LEU A 134 -8.61 -28.76 15.66
N GLY A 135 -9.67 -28.11 16.15
CA GLY A 135 -10.80 -28.78 16.79
C GLY A 135 -11.47 -29.81 15.86
N LEU A 136 -11.74 -29.42 14.61
CA LEU A 136 -12.31 -30.31 13.60
C LEU A 136 -11.38 -31.50 13.31
N CYS A 137 -10.07 -31.26 13.17
CA CYS A 137 -9.09 -32.33 13.00
C CYS A 137 -9.10 -33.33 14.16
N TRP A 138 -9.19 -32.84 15.41
CA TRP A 138 -9.30 -33.69 16.59
C TRP A 138 -10.58 -34.53 16.60
N VAL A 139 -11.72 -33.93 16.25
CA VAL A 139 -13.00 -34.65 16.15
C VAL A 139 -12.93 -35.75 15.08
N VAL A 140 -12.38 -35.43 13.90
CA VAL A 140 -12.18 -36.42 12.82
C VAL A 140 -11.27 -37.55 13.29
N ALA A 141 -10.16 -37.24 13.96
CA ALA A 141 -9.24 -38.24 14.48
C ALA A 141 -9.91 -39.15 15.53
N LEU A 142 -10.74 -38.59 16.42
CA LEU A 142 -11.51 -39.34 17.41
C LEU A 142 -12.55 -40.25 16.76
N LEU A 143 -13.29 -39.75 15.77
CA LEU A 143 -14.26 -40.55 15.01
C LEU A 143 -13.56 -41.70 14.28
N LEU A 144 -12.42 -41.43 13.65
CA LEU A 144 -11.64 -42.45 12.96
C LEU A 144 -11.13 -43.52 13.94
N SER A 145 -10.54 -43.09 15.06
CA SER A 145 -10.08 -43.99 16.12
C SER A 145 -11.21 -44.86 16.66
N THR A 146 -12.36 -44.27 16.97
CA THR A 146 -13.54 -44.99 17.46
C THR A 146 -14.08 -45.98 16.43
N ALA A 147 -14.14 -45.58 15.15
CA ALA A 147 -14.61 -46.44 14.06
C ALA A 147 -13.71 -47.66 13.83
N PHE A 148 -12.40 -47.56 14.10
CA PHE A 148 -11.48 -48.69 14.03
C PHE A 148 -11.51 -49.57 15.28
N HIS A 149 -11.60 -48.99 16.48
CA HIS A 149 -11.56 -49.77 17.73
C HIS A 149 -12.91 -50.42 18.10
N LEU A 150 -14.04 -49.80 17.77
CA LEU A 150 -15.37 -50.38 18.07
C LEU A 150 -15.56 -51.78 17.46
N PRO A 151 -15.28 -52.02 16.17
CA PRO A 151 -15.39 -53.35 15.58
C PRO A 151 -14.49 -54.37 16.26
N THR A 152 -13.25 -54.01 16.61
CA THR A 152 -12.32 -54.90 17.32
C THR A 152 -12.87 -55.28 18.70
N VAL A 153 -13.34 -54.30 19.49
CA VAL A 153 -13.88 -54.57 20.83
C VAL A 153 -15.17 -55.39 20.77
N ILE A 154 -16.06 -55.10 19.80
CA ILE A 154 -17.29 -55.87 19.59
C ILE A 154 -16.94 -57.31 19.17
N TYR A 155 -15.97 -57.47 18.26
CA TYR A 155 -15.49 -58.78 17.83
C TYR A 155 -14.92 -59.58 19.01
N ASP A 156 -14.04 -58.98 19.82
CA ASP A 156 -13.44 -59.62 21.00
C ASP A 156 -14.51 -60.02 22.04
N LEU A 157 -15.53 -59.19 22.26
CA LEU A 157 -16.64 -59.51 23.16
C LEU A 157 -17.52 -60.65 22.63
N VAL A 158 -17.83 -60.65 21.34
CA VAL A 158 -18.58 -61.73 20.70
C VAL A 158 -17.77 -63.02 20.74
N GLU A 159 -16.47 -62.96 20.46
CA GLU A 159 -15.56 -64.10 20.57
C GLU A 159 -15.53 -64.62 22.02
N PHE A 160 -15.42 -63.75 23.03
CA PHE A 160 -15.44 -64.15 24.44
C PHE A 160 -16.75 -64.83 24.86
N VAL A 161 -17.91 -64.31 24.44
CA VAL A 161 -19.23 -64.89 24.79
C VAL A 161 -19.48 -66.21 24.05
N CYS A 162 -19.15 -66.27 22.76
CA CYS A 162 -19.32 -67.48 21.94
C CYS A 162 -18.31 -68.57 22.30
N CYS A 163 -17.03 -68.23 22.51
CA CYS A 163 -16.02 -69.19 22.95
C CYS A 163 -16.20 -69.58 24.42
N GLY A 164 -16.64 -68.68 25.29
CA GLY A 164 -16.96 -69.01 26.69
C GLY A 164 -18.12 -70.00 26.82
N THR A 165 -19.13 -69.92 25.95
CA THR A 165 -20.22 -70.91 25.89
C THR A 165 -19.78 -72.23 25.26
N LEU A 166 -18.91 -72.20 24.25
CA LEU A 166 -18.29 -73.41 23.68
C LEU A 166 -17.37 -74.12 24.66
N ASP A 167 -16.52 -73.42 25.42
CA ASP A 167 -15.63 -74.00 26.42
C ASP A 167 -16.41 -74.64 27.57
N VAL A 168 -17.49 -74.01 28.03
CA VAL A 168 -18.38 -74.58 29.04
C VAL A 168 -19.11 -75.82 28.51
N ALA A 169 -19.55 -75.80 27.25
CA ALA A 169 -20.19 -76.96 26.61
C ALA A 169 -19.21 -78.12 26.41
N ILE A 170 -17.98 -77.86 25.98
CA ILE A 170 -16.92 -78.86 25.87
C ILE A 170 -16.59 -79.42 27.26
N GLY A 171 -16.45 -78.58 28.28
CA GLY A 171 -16.23 -78.99 29.65
C GLY A 171 -17.34 -79.89 30.18
N ALA A 172 -18.61 -79.54 29.93
CA ALA A 172 -19.77 -80.35 30.34
C ALA A 172 -19.83 -81.69 29.60
N VAL A 173 -19.53 -81.73 28.30
CA VAL A 173 -19.46 -82.97 27.51
C VAL A 173 -18.31 -83.87 27.98
N VAL A 174 -17.15 -83.30 28.29
CA VAL A 174 -16.00 -84.04 28.82
C VAL A 174 -16.33 -84.60 30.22
N MET A 175 -16.94 -83.80 31.10
CA MET A 175 -17.34 -84.24 32.44
C MET A 175 -18.40 -85.35 32.38
N ASN A 176 -19.38 -85.22 31.48
CA ASN A 176 -20.42 -86.22 31.26
C ASN A 176 -19.84 -87.54 30.72
N ASN A 177 -18.88 -87.47 29.80
CA ASN A 177 -18.16 -88.66 29.33
C ASN A 177 -17.26 -89.26 30.44
N CYS A 178 -16.63 -88.47 31.30
CA CYS A 178 -15.86 -89.01 32.42
C CYS A 178 -16.75 -89.74 33.45
N ILE A 179 -17.99 -89.30 33.64
CA ILE A 179 -18.95 -89.95 34.55
C ILE A 179 -19.49 -91.27 33.95
N SER A 180 -19.54 -91.42 32.62
CA SER A 180 -20.04 -92.65 31.98
C SER A 180 -19.04 -93.81 31.93
N TRP A 181 -17.79 -93.62 32.40
CA TRP A 181 -16.72 -94.62 32.42
C TRP A 181 -16.29 -95.04 33.85
N VAL A 182 -17.03 -94.63 34.88
CA VAL A 182 -16.93 -95.12 36.28
C VAL A 182 -18.18 -95.90 36.61
#